data_AF-A0A0L7RFT7-F1
#
_entry.id   AF-A0A0L7RFT7-F1
#
_cell.length_a   1.000
_cell.length_b   1.000
_cell.length_c   1.000
_cell.angle_alpha   90.00
_cell.angle_beta   90.00
_cell.angle_gamma   90.00
#
_symmetry.space_group_name_H-M   'P 1'
#
loop_
_entity.id
_entity.type
_entity.pdbx_description
1 polymer ?
#
loop_
_entity_poly.entity_id
_entity_poly.type
_entity_poly.pdbx_seq_one_letter_code
_entity_poly.pdbx_strand_id
1 'polypeptide(L)'
;MHKKLLIEQPSLVNRKGPILLHDNDPIYHFFKHLGNFLREKIFRNKEHAVNTFVEFVNSRTPDFYCNGVGTLAKRWKKCIEFNGNYFD
;
A
#
# COMPACT_ATOMS: atom_id res chain seq x y z
N MET A 1 19.23 13.74 -5.32
CA MET A 1 18.84 12.35 -5.00
C MET A 1 19.38 11.29 -5.98
N HIS A 2 19.59 11.58 -7.27
CA HIS A 2 20.01 10.57 -8.27
C HIS A 2 21.42 9.95 -8.07
N LYS A 3 22.39 10.71 -7.54
CA LYS A 3 23.78 10.20 -7.40
C LYS A 3 23.90 9.03 -6.42
N LYS A 4 23.08 9.01 -5.35
CA LYS A 4 23.14 7.97 -4.31
C LYS A 4 22.51 6.65 -4.80
N LEU A 5 21.42 6.74 -5.58
CA LEU A 5 20.76 5.58 -6.20
C LEU A 5 21.65 4.89 -7.24
N LEU A 6 22.47 5.66 -7.96
CA LEU A 6 23.39 5.14 -8.99
C LEU A 6 24.50 4.25 -8.40
N ILE A 7 24.95 4.56 -7.19
CA ILE A 7 26.00 3.82 -6.48
C ILE A 7 25.42 2.56 -5.84
N GLU A 8 24.24 2.66 -5.22
CA GLU A 8 23.64 1.56 -4.45
C GLU A 8 22.94 0.53 -5.36
N GLN A 9 22.36 0.94 -6.49
CA GLN A 9 21.49 0.08 -7.31
C GLN A 9 21.58 0.40 -8.82
N PRO A 10 22.69 0.03 -9.50
CA PRO A 10 22.94 0.37 -10.90
C PRO A 10 21.87 -0.17 -11.87
N SER A 11 21.28 -1.32 -11.52
CA SER A 11 20.23 -2.01 -12.27
C SER A 11 18.87 -1.32 -12.24
N LEU A 12 18.56 -0.57 -11.17
CA LEU A 12 17.33 0.22 -11.10
C LEU A 12 17.41 1.49 -11.96
N VAL A 13 18.60 2.07 -12.09
CA VAL A 13 18.82 3.28 -12.90
C VAL A 13 18.69 3.01 -14.41
N ASN A 14 19.03 1.79 -14.83
CA ASN A 14 19.03 1.41 -16.26
C ASN A 14 17.78 0.61 -16.69
N ARG A 15 16.78 0.47 -15.80
CA ARG A 15 15.57 -0.32 -16.10
C ARG A 15 14.66 0.44 -17.09
N LYS A 16 14.39 -0.18 -18.25
CA LYS A 16 13.54 0.39 -19.32
C LYS A 16 12.03 0.14 -19.16
N GLY A 17 11.59 -0.39 -18.02
CA GLY A 17 10.18 -0.72 -17.76
C GLY A 17 9.70 -0.23 -16.40
N PRO A 18 8.38 0.03 -16.22
CA PRO A 18 7.83 0.51 -14.96
C PRO A 18 8.15 -0.46 -13.82
N ILE A 19 8.47 0.08 -12.65
CA ILE A 19 8.45 -0.70 -11.42
C ILE A 19 6.97 -0.91 -11.13
N LEU A 20 6.46 -2.12 -11.36
CA LEU A 20 5.07 -2.46 -11.06
C LEU A 20 4.95 -2.54 -9.53
N LEU A 21 4.62 -1.41 -8.92
CA LEU A 21 4.47 -1.22 -7.48
C LEU A 21 3.08 -1.64 -6.99
N HIS A 22 2.49 -2.72 -7.52
CA HIS A 22 1.16 -3.16 -7.07
C HIS A 22 1.16 -3.58 -5.59
N ASP A 23 2.31 -4.01 -5.08
CA ASP A 23 2.53 -4.37 -3.68
C ASP A 23 3.10 -3.24 -2.82
N ASN A 24 3.40 -2.09 -3.40
CA ASN A 24 4.08 -0.98 -2.72
C ASN A 24 3.17 0.22 -2.48
N ASP A 25 1.89 -0.03 -2.28
CA ASP A 25 0.94 1.03 -2.05
C ASP A 25 0.44 1.02 -0.59
N PRO A 26 0.52 2.13 0.18
CA PRO A 26 -0.17 2.26 1.47
C PRO A 26 -1.67 1.95 1.35
N ILE A 27 -2.19 2.11 0.13
CA ILE A 27 -3.52 1.71 -0.28
C ILE A 27 -3.78 0.19 -0.08
N TYR A 28 -2.77 -0.68 -0.16
CA TYR A 28 -2.93 -2.12 0.12
C TYR A 28 -3.37 -2.39 1.56
N HIS A 29 -2.74 -1.73 2.55
CA HIS A 29 -3.12 -1.91 3.95
C HIS A 29 -4.57 -1.48 4.17
N PHE A 30 -4.92 -0.30 3.68
CA PHE A 30 -6.28 0.23 3.80
C PHE A 30 -7.31 -0.68 3.14
N PHE A 31 -7.14 -1.03 1.85
CA PHE A 31 -8.11 -1.83 1.12
C PHE A 31 -8.18 -3.28 1.58
N LYS A 32 -7.09 -3.86 2.07
CA LYS A 32 -7.13 -5.20 2.69
C LYS A 32 -8.07 -5.20 3.90
N HIS A 33 -7.90 -4.22 4.79
CA HIS A 33 -8.74 -4.13 5.99
C HIS A 33 -10.17 -3.71 5.67
N LEU A 34 -10.38 -2.82 4.68
CA LEU A 34 -11.70 -2.47 4.20
C LEU A 34 -12.41 -3.68 3.58
N GLY A 35 -11.74 -4.44 2.71
CA GLY A 35 -12.30 -5.64 2.09
C GLY A 35 -12.74 -6.67 3.13
N ASN A 36 -11.91 -6.89 4.16
CA ASN A 36 -12.27 -7.75 5.28
C ASN A 36 -13.49 -7.22 6.05
N PHE A 37 -13.58 -5.91 6.28
CA PHE A 37 -14.72 -5.28 6.96
C PHE A 37 -16.03 -5.36 6.15
N LEU A 38 -15.93 -5.36 4.82
CA LEU A 38 -17.07 -5.41 3.91
C LEU A 38 -17.52 -6.83 3.56
N ARG A 39 -16.72 -7.86 3.82
CA ARG A 39 -16.88 -9.23 3.29
C ARG A 39 -18.26 -9.87 3.52
N GLU A 40 -18.95 -9.52 4.59
CA GLU A 40 -20.24 -10.11 4.96
C GLU A 40 -21.39 -9.08 4.91
N LYS A 41 -21.15 -7.90 4.33
CA LYS A 41 -22.13 -6.82 4.27
C LYS A 41 -22.81 -6.78 2.90
N ILE A 42 -24.15 -6.70 2.89
CA ILE A 42 -24.96 -6.51 1.69
C ILE A 42 -25.56 -5.09 1.72
N PHE A 43 -25.33 -4.32 0.66
CA PHE A 43 -25.81 -2.95 0.56
C PHE A 43 -27.04 -2.89 -0.36
N ARG A 44 -28.19 -2.47 0.19
CA ARG A 44 -29.45 -2.30 -0.57
C ARG A 44 -29.61 -0.91 -1.18
N ASN A 45 -28.82 0.06 -0.72
CA ASN A 45 -28.81 1.41 -1.23
C ASN A 45 -27.44 2.08 -1.00
N LYS A 46 -27.23 3.21 -1.70
CA LYS A 46 -25.99 3.98 -1.65
C LYS A 46 -25.72 4.56 -0.25
N GLU A 47 -26.74 5.07 0.42
CA GLU A 47 -26.61 5.72 1.73
C GLU A 47 -26.04 4.75 2.78
N HIS A 48 -26.56 3.52 2.84
CA HIS A 48 -26.07 2.47 3.71
C HIS A 48 -24.60 2.10 3.42
N ALA A 49 -24.21 2.07 2.15
CA ALA A 49 -22.82 1.83 1.75
C ALA A 49 -21.89 2.98 2.21
N VAL A 50 -22.32 4.22 2.02
CA VAL A 50 -21.57 5.41 2.45
C VAL A 50 -21.43 5.44 3.97
N ASN A 51 -22.53 5.23 4.71
CA ASN A 51 -22.50 5.23 6.17
C ASN A 51 -21.59 4.12 6.72
N THR A 52 -21.64 2.92 6.13
CA THR A 52 -20.75 1.81 6.50
C THR A 52 -19.27 2.14 6.24
N PHE A 53 -18.97 2.85 5.15
CA PHE A 53 -17.60 3.31 4.89
C PHE A 53 -17.15 4.35 5.92
N VAL A 54 -18.02 5.28 6.30
CA VAL A 54 -17.74 6.26 7.36
C VAL A 54 -17.52 5.58 8.71
N GLU A 55 -18.34 4.58 9.06
CA GLU A 55 -18.13 3.74 10.25
C GLU A 55 -16.77 3.03 10.22
N PHE A 56 -16.37 2.48 9.06
CA PHE A 56 -15.05 1.88 8.91
C PHE A 56 -13.94 2.88 9.23
N VAL A 57 -13.96 4.06 8.61
CA VAL A 57 -12.95 5.11 8.82
C VAL A 57 -12.92 5.56 10.28
N ASN A 58 -14.08 5.84 10.88
CA ASN A 58 -14.18 6.30 12.27
C ASN A 58 -13.78 5.23 13.30
N SER A 59 -13.87 3.94 12.93
CA SER A 59 -13.45 2.84 13.80
C SER A 59 -11.93 2.61 13.83
N ARG A 60 -11.15 3.28 12.98
CA ARG A 60 -9.68 3.12 12.92
C ARG A 60 -8.99 4.09 13.87
N THR A 61 -7.93 3.62 14.53
CA THR A 61 -7.05 4.47 15.34
C THR A 61 -6.07 5.24 14.44
N PRO A 62 -5.48 6.36 14.90
CA PRO A 62 -4.39 7.02 14.17
C PRO A 62 -3.25 6.05 13.82
N ASP A 63 -2.92 5.13 14.73
CA ASP A 63 -1.88 4.11 14.53
C ASP A 63 -2.16 3.18 13.35
N PHE A 64 -3.43 2.91 13.01
CA PHE A 64 -3.77 2.12 11.83
C PHE A 64 -3.22 2.78 10.55
N TYR A 65 -3.43 4.09 10.41
CA TYR A 65 -2.94 4.86 9.26
C TYR A 65 -1.42 4.98 9.28
N CYS A 66 -0.84 5.26 10.45
CA CYS A 66 0.61 5.30 10.63
C CYS A 66 1.28 3.96 10.29
N ASN A 67 0.67 2.84 10.66
CA ASN A 67 1.17 1.50 10.34
C ASN A 67 1.07 1.20 8.83
N GLY A 68 -0.01 1.62 8.17
CA GLY A 68 -0.14 1.52 6.71
C GLY A 68 0.97 2.26 5.97
N VAL A 69 1.23 3.51 6.35
CA VAL A 69 2.32 4.33 5.79
C VAL A 69 3.70 3.78 6.19
N GLY A 70 3.88 3.31 7.42
CA GLY A 70 5.13 2.69 7.86
C GLY A 70 5.45 1.40 7.11
N THR A 71 4.44 0.65 6.68
CA THR A 71 4.60 -0.55 5.85
C THR A 71 5.13 -0.18 4.46
N LEU A 72 4.70 0.95 3.89
CA LEU A 72 5.24 1.45 2.62
C LEU A 72 6.76 1.63 2.67
N ALA A 73 7.26 2.34 3.70
CA ALA A 73 8.69 2.58 3.85
C ALA A 73 9.49 1.27 3.95
N LYS A 74 8.97 0.26 4.67
CA LYS A 74 9.59 -1.07 4.76
C LYS A 74 9.60 -1.80 3.42
N ARG A 75 8.49 -1.74 2.66
CA ARG A 75 8.42 -2.42 1.36
C ARG A 75 9.24 -1.72 0.28
N TRP A 76 9.37 -0.39 0.31
CA TRP A 76 10.31 0.32 -0.56
C TRP A 76 11.75 -0.09 -0.30
N LYS A 77 12.12 -0.27 0.97
CA LYS A 77 13.43 -0.81 1.34
C LYS A 77 13.62 -2.23 0.78
N LYS A 78 12.63 -3.12 0.91
CA LYS A 78 12.68 -4.45 0.28
C LYS A 78 12.77 -4.39 -1.25
N CYS A 79 12.02 -3.50 -1.92
CA CYS A 79 12.13 -3.31 -3.38
C CYS A 79 13.55 -2.98 -3.81
N ILE A 80 14.23 -2.14 -3.03
CA ILE A 80 15.64 -1.81 -3.25
C ILE A 80 16.48 -3.08 -3.05
N GLU A 81 16.38 -3.74 -1.89
CA GLU A 81 17.14 -4.96 -1.58
C GLU A 81 16.97 -6.09 -2.63
N PHE A 82 15.77 -6.23 -3.20
CA PHE A 82 15.43 -7.25 -4.20
C PHE A 82 15.54 -6.74 -5.64
N ASN A 83 16.17 -5.59 -5.87
CA ASN A 83 16.42 -5.03 -7.20
C ASN A 83 15.14 -4.86 -8.06
N GLY A 84 14.02 -4.55 -7.41
CA GLY A 84 12.72 -4.41 -8.04
C GLY A 84 12.07 -5.72 -8.52
N ASN A 85 12.54 -6.87 -8.05
CA ASN A 85 11.85 -8.16 -8.17
C ASN A 85 10.73 -8.26 -7.13
N TYR A 86 9.79 -9.17 -7.35
CA TYR A 86 8.75 -9.51 -6.36
C TYR A 86 9.38 -10.13 -5.11
N PHE A 87 8.80 -9.82 -3.95
CA PHE A 87 9.20 -10.35 -2.64
C PHE A 87 7.95 -10.51 -1.77
N ASP A 88 7.98 -11.50 -0.87
CA ASP A 88 6.94 -11.71 0.15
C ASP A 88 6.98 -10.67 1.29
#